data_AF-A0A430SEX0-F1
#
_entry.id   AF-A0A430SEX0-F1
#
_cell.length_a   1.000
_cell.length_b   1.000
_cell.length_c   1.000
_cell.angle_alpha   90.00
_cell.angle_beta   90.00
_cell.angle_gamma   90.00
#
_symmetry.space_group_name_H-M   'P 1'
#
loop_
_entity.id
_entity.type
_entity.pdbx_description
1 polymer ?
#
loop_
_entity_poly.entity_id
_entity_poly.type
_entity_poly.pdbx_seq_one_letter_code
_entity_poly.pdbx_strand_id
1 'polypeptide(L)'
;MELAAARGDPKGYVENLSLPAVLDEVQRTPELFLPLKLRLDREGRPKALLLTGSANVLLLPRVADALVGRMAVARLLPLAQAEP
;
A
#
# COMPACT_ATOMS: atom_id res chain seq x y z
N MET A 1 6.42 13.95 8.39
CA MET A 1 6.54 13.14 9.63
C MET A 1 6.07 11.70 9.43
N GLU A 2 5.00 11.45 8.65
CA GLU A 2 4.53 10.07 8.35
C GLU A 2 5.57 9.16 7.69
N LEU A 3 6.29 9.62 6.65
CA LEU A 3 7.25 8.78 5.93
C LEU A 3 8.43 8.31 6.81
N ALA A 4 8.85 9.14 7.77
CA ALA A 4 9.94 8.81 8.68
C ALA A 4 9.49 7.77 9.72
N ALA A 5 8.25 7.89 10.22
CA ALA A 5 7.65 6.90 11.11
C ALA A 5 7.44 5.56 10.38
N ALA A 6 6.94 5.59 9.15
CA ALA A 6 6.75 4.43 8.29
C ALA A 6 8.06 3.67 7.99
N ARG A 7 9.18 4.39 7.85
CA ARG A 7 10.52 3.81 7.63
C ARG A 7 11.19 3.34 8.92
N GLY A 8 11.00 4.07 10.02
CA GLY A 8 11.64 3.82 11.32
C GLY A 8 11.02 2.64 12.07
N ASP A 9 9.70 2.49 12.01
CA ASP A 9 8.96 1.34 12.54
C ASP A 9 7.78 0.98 11.63
N PRO A 10 8.04 0.24 10.53
CA PRO A 10 7.02 -0.14 9.56
C PRO A 10 5.88 -0.97 10.19
N LYS A 11 6.21 -1.78 11.19
CA LYS A 11 5.24 -2.66 11.87
C LYS A 11 4.34 -1.85 12.79
N GLY A 12 4.92 -1.04 13.68
CA GLY A 12 4.15 -0.18 14.57
C GLY A 12 3.31 0.84 13.81
N TYR A 13 3.83 1.39 12.70
CA TYR A 13 3.04 2.23 11.81
C TYR A 13 1.80 1.49 11.29
N VAL A 14 1.99 0.27 10.76
CA VAL A 14 0.89 -0.54 10.23
C VAL A 14 -0.07 -0.97 11.32
N GLU A 15 0.36 -1.29 12.54
CA GLU A 15 -0.53 -1.69 13.64
C GLU A 15 -1.39 -0.53 14.17
N ASN A 16 -0.87 0.71 14.11
CA ASN A 16 -1.59 1.91 14.54
C ASN A 16 -2.46 2.52 13.44
N LEU A 17 -2.40 2.00 12.20
CA LEU A 17 -3.21 2.49 11.09
C LEU A 17 -4.72 2.34 11.40
N SER A 18 -5.48 3.41 11.27
CA SER A 18 -6.94 3.35 11.34
C SER A 18 -7.48 2.98 9.97
N LEU A 19 -8.22 1.88 9.87
CA LEU A 19 -8.78 1.40 8.60
C LEU A 19 -10.28 1.78 8.49
N PRO A 20 -10.78 2.18 7.30
CA PRO A 20 -10.08 2.18 6.01
C PRO A 20 -9.05 3.32 5.86
N ALA A 21 -8.02 3.10 5.04
CA ALA A 21 -6.93 4.05 4.86
C ALA A 21 -6.48 4.14 3.39
N VAL A 22 -5.88 5.28 3.03
CA VAL A 22 -5.16 5.48 1.78
C VAL A 22 -3.68 5.67 2.13
N LEU A 23 -2.81 4.88 1.51
CA LEU A 23 -1.37 5.04 1.60
C LEU A 23 -0.85 5.53 0.25
N ASP A 24 -0.38 6.77 0.24
CA ASP A 24 0.14 7.40 -0.97
C ASP A 24 1.63 7.18 -1.16
N GLU A 25 2.04 7.13 -2.43
CA GLU A 25 3.43 6.93 -2.85
C GLU A 25 4.10 5.73 -2.15
N VAL A 26 3.37 4.61 -2.03
CA VAL A 26 3.80 3.43 -1.27
C VAL A 26 5.11 2.82 -1.77
N GLN A 27 5.51 3.09 -3.02
CA GLN A 27 6.83 2.72 -3.55
C GLN A 27 7.99 3.35 -2.77
N ARG A 28 7.75 4.44 -2.03
CA ARG A 28 8.76 5.10 -1.18
C ARG A 28 8.98 4.35 0.14
N THR A 29 8.08 3.45 0.51
CA THR A 29 8.12 2.68 1.77
C THR A 29 7.74 1.22 1.53
N PRO A 30 8.51 0.47 0.72
CA PRO A 30 8.22 -0.93 0.39
C PRO A 30 8.26 -1.87 1.61
N GLU A 31 8.90 -1.46 2.70
CA GLU A 31 8.94 -2.16 3.98
C GLU A 31 7.55 -2.30 4.65
N LEU A 32 6.55 -1.52 4.24
CA LEU A 32 5.18 -1.62 4.76
C LEU A 32 4.42 -2.85 4.24
N PHE A 33 4.80 -3.42 3.09
CA PHE A 33 4.00 -4.45 2.43
C PHE A 33 3.87 -5.75 3.24
N LEU A 34 4.94 -6.23 3.88
CA LEU A 34 4.88 -7.44 4.70
C LEU A 34 4.04 -7.23 5.98
N PRO A 35 4.23 -6.17 6.78
CA PRO A 35 3.34 -5.86 7.89
C PRO A 35 1.88 -5.68 7.47
N LEU A 36 1.62 -5.02 6.34
CA LEU A 36 0.26 -4.86 5.79
C LEU A 36 -0.38 -6.21 5.48
N LYS A 37 0.33 -7.11 4.78
CA LYS A 37 -0.13 -8.48 4.55
C LYS A 37 -0.49 -9.16 5.87
N LEU A 38 0.43 -9.17 6.83
CA LEU A 38 0.23 -9.83 8.13
C LEU A 38 -0.98 -9.27 8.89
N ARG A 39 -1.17 -7.95 8.88
CA ARG A 39 -2.32 -7.32 9.53
C ARG A 39 -3.64 -7.69 8.83
N LEU A 40 -3.69 -7.59 7.50
CA LEU A 40 -4.87 -7.94 6.71
C LEU A 40 -5.21 -9.44 6.83
N ASP A 41 -4.19 -10.30 6.91
CA ASP A 41 -4.34 -11.74 7.13
C ASP A 41 -4.97 -12.06 8.49
N ARG A 42 -4.58 -11.34 9.55
CA ARG A 42 -5.13 -11.52 10.91
C ARG A 42 -6.56 -11.01 11.07
N GLU A 43 -6.91 -9.91 10.42
CA GLU A 43 -8.22 -9.27 10.60
C GLU A 43 -9.36 -9.98 9.84
N GLY A 44 -9.04 -10.89 8.91
CA GLY A 44 -9.98 -11.85 8.30
C GLY A 44 -11.13 -11.25 7.47
N ARG A 45 -11.26 -9.93 7.43
CA ARG A 45 -12.25 -9.16 6.67
C ARG A 45 -11.53 -8.18 5.74
N PRO A 46 -11.98 -8.02 4.48
CA PRO A 46 -11.41 -7.01 3.59
C PRO A 46 -11.74 -5.63 4.14
N LYS A 47 -10.77 -5.00 4.81
CA LYS A 47 -10.85 -3.58 5.11
C LYS A 47 -10.30 -2.81 3.93
N ALA A 48 -11.00 -1.76 3.51
CA ALA A 48 -10.59 -0.98 2.35
C ALA A 48 -9.26 -0.28 2.64
N LEU A 49 -8.19 -0.76 2.00
CA LEU A 49 -6.89 -0.13 1.96
C LEU A 49 -6.63 0.22 0.50
N LEU A 50 -6.48 1.50 0.21
CA LEU A 50 -6.09 1.97 -1.10
C LEU A 50 -4.60 2.29 -1.08
N LEU A 51 -3.85 1.68 -2.01
CA LEU A 51 -2.44 1.96 -2.20
C LEU A 51 -2.29 2.74 -3.50
N THR A 52 -1.69 3.92 -3.44
CA THR A 52 -1.37 4.73 -4.62
C THR A 52 0.13 4.87 -4.80
N GLY A 53 0.53 5.15 -6.03
CA GLY A 53 1.92 5.33 -6.39
C GLY A 53 2.08 5.58 -7.89
N SER A 54 2.93 6.54 -8.23
CA SER A 54 3.33 6.81 -9.61
C SER A 54 4.20 5.70 -10.22
N ALA A 55 4.91 4.93 -9.38
CA ALA A 55 5.71 3.80 -9.82
C ALA A 55 4.92 2.49 -9.84
N ASN A 56 5.28 1.59 -10.75
CA ASN A 56 4.72 0.24 -10.76
C ASN A 56 5.31 -0.59 -9.59
N VAL A 57 4.63 -0.55 -8.44
CA VAL A 57 5.01 -1.27 -7.22
C VAL A 57 5.07 -2.79 -7.40
N LEU A 58 4.39 -3.36 -8.40
CA LEU A 58 4.47 -4.79 -8.72
C LEU A 58 5.83 -5.22 -9.26
N LEU A 59 6.65 -4.29 -9.75
CA LEU A 59 8.02 -4.58 -10.18
C LEU A 59 8.97 -4.81 -9.00
N LEU A 60 8.51 -4.57 -7.76
CA LEU A 60 9.27 -4.83 -6.55
C LEU A 60 9.05 -6.30 -6.14
N PRO A 61 10.08 -7.17 -6.18
CA PRO A 61 9.92 -8.61 -5.94
C PRO A 61 9.24 -8.94 -4.61
N ARG A 62 9.56 -8.18 -3.55
CA ARG A 62 9.01 -8.37 -2.20
C ARG A 62 7.52 -8.01 -2.09
N VAL A 63 7.03 -7.16 -2.98
CA VAL A 63 5.65 -6.64 -2.97
C VAL A 63 4.71 -7.62 -3.64
N ALA A 64 5.15 -8.19 -4.76
CA ALA A 64 4.40 -9.19 -5.51
C ALA A 64 4.02 -10.37 -4.60
N ASP A 65 4.98 -10.96 -3.89
CA ASP A 65 4.75 -12.08 -2.97
C ASP A 65 3.87 -11.72 -1.76
N ALA A 66 3.99 -10.49 -1.27
CA ALA A 66 3.24 -10.04 -0.11
C ALA A 66 1.73 -9.95 -0.41
N LEU A 67 1.34 -9.55 -1.63
CA LEU A 67 -0.04 -9.20 -1.93
C LEU A 67 -0.75 -10.14 -2.93
N VAL A 68 -0.14 -11.27 -3.29
CA VAL A 68 -0.75 -12.29 -4.17
C VAL A 68 -2.16 -12.64 -3.70
N GLY A 69 -3.13 -12.52 -4.62
CA GLY A 69 -4.53 -12.91 -4.41
C GLY A 69 -5.33 -12.02 -3.45
N ARG A 70 -4.73 -10.96 -2.87
CA ARG A 70 -5.39 -10.05 -1.91
C ARG A 70 -5.40 -8.58 -2.34
N MET A 71 -4.80 -8.26 -3.49
CA MET A 71 -4.80 -6.92 -4.05
C MET A 71 -5.36 -6.93 -5.47
N ALA A 72 -6.23 -5.96 -5.76
CA ALA A 72 -6.57 -5.58 -7.13
C ALA A 72 -5.70 -4.38 -7.54
N VAL A 73 -5.18 -4.40 -8.76
CA VAL A 73 -4.34 -3.32 -9.29
C VAL A 73 -5.10 -2.61 -10.39
N ALA A 74 -5.37 -1.33 -10.16
CA ALA A 74 -5.94 -0.43 -11.16
C ALA A 74 -4.83 0.49 -11.69
N ARG A 75 -4.58 0.44 -13.00
CA ARG A 75 -3.70 1.40 -13.67
C ARG A 75 -4.53 2.59 -14.12
N LEU A 76 -4.22 3.77 -13.57
CA LEU A 76 -4.80 5.02 -14.04
C LEU A 76 -3.99 5.51 -15.25
N LEU A 77 -4.71 5.91 -16.31
CA LEU A 77 -4.10 6.58 -17.45
C LEU A 77 -3.84 8.05 -17.10
N PRO A 78 -2.90 8.72 -17.78
CA PRO A 78 -2.78 10.16 -17.71
C PRO A 78 -4.12 10.82 -18.04
N LEU A 79 -4.37 11.99 -17.43
CA LEU A 79 -5.55 12.77 -17.74
C LEU A 79 -5.56 13.11 -19.24
N ALA A 80 -6.74 13.00 -19.86
CA ALA A 80 -6.93 13.44 -21.23
C ALA A 80 -6.92 14.97 -21.28
N GLN A 81 -6.52 15.56 -22.42
CA GLN A 81 -6.54 17.03 -22.61
C GLN A 81 -7.92 17.68 -22.38
N ALA A 82 -9.00 16.90 -22.45
CA ALA A 82 -10.36 17.36 -22.24
C ALA A 82 -10.83 17.22 -20.78
N GLU A 83 -10.00 16.67 -19.89
CA GLU A 83 -10.33 16.59 -18.46
C GLU A 83 -9.95 17.91 -17.76
N PRO A 84 -10.87 18.46 -16.95
CA PRO A 84 -10.75 19.79 -16.35
C PRO A 84 -9.76 19.89 -15.18
#